data_AF-A0A4Y8C617-F1
#
_entry.id   AF-A0A4Y8C617-F1
#
_cell.length_a   1.000
_cell.length_b   1.000
_cell.length_c   1.000
_cell.angle_alpha   90.00
_cell.angle_beta   90.00
_cell.angle_gamma   90.00
#
_symmetry.space_group_name_H-M   'P 1'
#
loop_
_entity.id
_entity.type
_entity.pdbx_description
1 polymer ?
#
loop_
_entity_poly.entity_id
_entity_poly.type
_entity_poly.pdbx_seq_one_letter_code
_entity_poly.pdbx_strand_id
1 'polypeptide(L)' 'MSFSKESSRLFGFVAGIKFPKMIQKVINENYVKYFNIDMS' A
#
# COMPACT_ATOMS: atom_id res chain seq x y z
N MET A 1 -16.73 -5.69 -6.37
CA MET A 1 -15.34 -5.62 -6.84
C MET A 1 -14.72 -7.00 -6.72
N SER A 2 -14.48 -7.70 -7.84
CA SER A 2 -13.73 -8.97 -7.80
C SER A 2 -12.29 -8.63 -8.17
N PHE A 3 -11.41 -8.58 -7.16
CA PHE A 3 -9.97 -8.54 -7.41
C PHE A 3 -9.58 -9.84 -8.12
N SER A 4 -8.92 -9.74 -9.29
CA SER A 4 -8.54 -10.92 -10.06
C SER A 4 -7.52 -11.76 -9.30
N LYS A 5 -7.48 -13.08 -9.55
CA LYS A 5 -6.48 -13.98 -8.95
C LYS A 5 -5.04 -13.51 -9.18
N GLU A 6 -4.79 -12.83 -10.30
CA GLU A 6 -3.50 -12.23 -10.62
C GLU A 6 -3.18 -11.04 -9.73
N SER A 7 -4.15 -10.15 -9.50
CA SER A 7 -3.96 -9.00 -8.59
C SER A 7 -3.62 -9.48 -7.18
N SER A 8 -4.31 -10.49 -6.64
CA SER A 8 -4.01 -11.04 -5.32
C SER A 8 -2.60 -11.62 -5.21
N ARG A 9 -2.11 -12.28 -6.27
CA ARG A 9 -0.72 -12.79 -6.33
C ARG A 9 0.30 -11.65 -6.36
N LEU A 10 0.03 -10.61 -7.14
CA LEU A 10 0.90 -9.44 -7.22
C LEU A 10 0.97 -8.70 -5.87
N PHE A 11 -0.18 -8.47 -5.23
CA PHE A 11 -0.25 -7.87 -3.90
C PHE A 11 0.50 -8.70 -2.86
N GLY A 12 0.37 -10.03 -2.88
CA GLY A 12 1.14 -10.91 -1.98
C GLY A 12 2.65 -10.81 -2.19
N PHE A 13 3.10 -10.74 -3.44
CA PHE A 13 4.53 -10.55 -3.76
C PHE A 13 5.04 -9.18 -3.29
N VAL A 14 4.31 -8.12 -3.61
CA VAL A 14 4.63 -6.73 -3.23
C VAL A 14 4.62 -6.54 -1.72
N ALA A 15 3.67 -7.15 -1.01
CA ALA A 15 3.58 -7.09 0.46
C ALA A 15 4.70 -7.85 1.18
N GLY A 16 5.26 -8.89 0.54
CA GLY A 16 6.42 -9.62 1.06
C GLY A 16 7.74 -8.84 0.93
N ILE A 17 7.78 -7.82 0.09
CA ILE A 17 8.96 -6.98 -0.10
C ILE A 17 8.99 -5.91 1.01
N LYS A 18 10.05 -5.90 1.81
CA LYS A 18 10.33 -4.78 2.72
C LYS A 18 10.75 -3.56 1.92
N PHE A 19 9.80 -2.65 1.71
CA PHE A 19 10.10 -1.37 1.09
C PHE A 19 11.10 -0.56 1.93
N PRO A 20 12.08 0.12 1.29
CA PRO A 20 12.91 1.11 1.94
C PRO A 20 12.06 2.16 2.69
N LYS A 21 12.53 2.62 3.86
CA LYS A 21 11.78 3.53 4.74
C LYS A 21 11.25 4.79 4.03
N MET A 22 12.01 5.33 3.06
CA MET A 22 11.57 6.48 2.25
C MET A 22 10.31 6.17 1.44
N ILE A 23 10.26 5.02 0.77
CA ILE A 23 9.12 4.61 -0.06
C ILE A 23 7.90 4.34 0.83
N GLN A 24 8.10 3.67 1.98
CA GLN A 24 7.02 3.45 2.94
C GLN A 24 6.43 4.77 3.47
N LYS A 25 7.29 5.75 3.78
CA LYS A 25 6.84 7.07 4.23
C LYS A 25 5.99 7.77 3.17
N VAL A 26 6.45 7.79 1.92
CA VAL A 26 5.70 8.39 0.80
C VAL A 26 4.36 7.68 0.56
N ILE A 27 4.34 6.34 0.61
CA ILE A 27 3.10 5.58 0.47
C ILE A 27 2.13 5.91 1.60
N ASN A 28 2.59 5.92 2.85
CA ASN A 28 1.75 6.22 4.01
C ASN A 28 1.20 7.65 3.95
N GLU A 29 2.03 8.65 3.65
CA GLU A 29 1.59 10.05 3.53
C GLU A 29 0.54 10.21 2.44
N ASN A 30 0.77 9.62 1.26
CA ASN A 30 -0.20 9.66 0.16
C ASN A 30 -1.48 8.91 0.49
N TYR A 31 -1.40 7.77 1.18
CA TYR A 31 -2.55 6.97 1.58
C TYR A 31 -3.43 7.72 2.59
N VAL A 32 -2.81 8.27 3.64
CA VAL A 32 -3.47 9.10 4.65
C VAL A 32 -4.14 10.31 4.01
N LYS A 33 -3.42 11.01 3.11
CA LYS A 33 -3.96 12.17 2.37
C LYS A 33 -5.12 11.80 1.45
N TYR A 34 -5.02 10.69 0.72
CA TYR A 34 -6.06 10.27 -0.22
C TYR A 34 -7.35 9.88 0.49
N PHE A 35 -7.23 9.18 1.62
CA PHE A 35 -8.38 8.72 2.39
C PHE A 35 -8.82 9.69 3.49
N ASN A 36 -8.20 10.87 3.61
CA ASN A 36 -8.40 11.83 4.72
C ASN A 36 -8.41 11.12 6.08
N ILE A 37 -7.46 10.20 6.28
CA ILE A 37 -7.35 9.47 7.54
C ILE A 37 -6.80 10.44 8.57
N ASP A 38 -7.55 10.66 9.65
CA ASP A 38 -7.01 11.39 10.79
C ASP A 38 -6.05 10.48 11.55
N MET A 39 -4.79 10.92 11.66
CA MET A 39 -3.72 10.19 12.34
C MET A 39 -3.47 10.74 13.76
N SER A 40 -4.41 11.55 14.28
CA SER A 40 -4.38 12.16 15.62
C SER A 40 -4.59 11.15 16.76
#